data_AF-A0A922Z0S3-F1
#
_entry.id   AF-A0A922Z0S3-F1
#
_cell.length_a   1.000
_cell.length_b   1.000
_cell.length_c   1.000
_cell.angle_alpha   90.00
_cell.angle_beta   90.00
_cell.angle_gamma   90.00
#
_symmetry.space_group_name_H-M   'P 1'
#
loop_
_entity.id
_entity.type
_entity.pdbx_description
1 polymer ?
#
loop_
_entity_poly.entity_id
_entity_poly.type
_entity_poly.pdbx_seq_one_letter_code
_entity_poly.pdbx_strand_id
1 'polypeptide(L)' 'MARSRKAGTTTGHGEVRRLWPAERDLFKAHLLRLDEVTRRERFGTAVNDDFLENYAVTTFGVGGLV' A
#
# COMPACT_ATOMS: atom_id res chain seq x y z
N MET A 1 -28.31 2.11 -17.11
CA MET A 1 -27.34 1.45 -16.20
C MET A 1 -26.05 1.18 -16.97
N ALA A 2 -25.12 2.13 -17.06
CA ALA A 2 -23.90 1.97 -17.86
C ALA A 2 -22.81 1.23 -17.04
N ARG A 3 -22.42 0.03 -17.47
CA ARG A 3 -21.27 -0.68 -16.89
C ARG A 3 -20.00 -0.17 -17.56
N SER A 4 -19.15 0.54 -16.80
CA SER A 4 -17.80 0.87 -17.23
C SER A 4 -16.96 -0.42 -17.26
N ARG A 5 -16.69 -0.95 -18.46
CA ARG A 5 -15.63 -1.93 -18.68
C ARG A 5 -14.46 -1.19 -19.30
N LYS A 6 -13.43 -0.88 -18.50
CA LYS A 6 -12.11 -0.54 -19.06
C LYS A 6 -11.61 -1.79 -19.78
N ALA A 7 -11.37 -1.67 -21.09
CA ALA A 7 -10.69 -2.69 -21.85
C ALA A 7 -9.31 -2.93 -21.21
N GLY A 8 -9.02 -4.18 -20.83
CA GLY A 8 -7.75 -4.54 -20.20
C GLY A 8 -6.63 -4.40 -21.21
N THR A 9 -5.89 -3.30 -21.16
CA THR A 9 -4.57 -3.23 -21.79
C THR A 9 -3.69 -4.23 -21.05
N THR A 10 -3.13 -5.21 -21.76
CA THR A 10 -2.14 -6.15 -21.21
C THR A 10 -0.90 -5.36 -20.82
N THR A 11 -0.93 -4.80 -19.62
CA THR A 11 0.22 -4.15 -18.98
C THR A 11 1.24 -5.26 -18.75
N GLY A 12 2.53 -5.01 -19.02
CA GLY A 12 3.57 -6.04 -19.05
C GLY A 12 3.58 -6.99 -17.86
N HIS A 13 4.24 -8.15 -17.99
CA HIS A 13 4.29 -9.19 -16.96
C HIS A 13 4.64 -8.61 -15.58
N GLY A 14 3.63 -8.44 -14.74
CA GLY A 14 3.74 -8.04 -13.35
C GLY A 14 3.16 -9.15 -12.49
N GLU A 15 3.91 -9.58 -11.48
CA GLU A 15 3.44 -10.57 -10.51
C GLU A 15 2.84 -9.84 -9.31
N VAL A 16 1.57 -10.14 -9.01
CA VAL A 16 0.94 -9.72 -7.76
C VAL A 16 1.11 -10.85 -6.76
N ARG A 17 1.88 -10.60 -5.70
CA ARG A 17 2.09 -11.56 -4.61
C ARG A 17 1.62 -11.00 -3.28
N ARG A 18 1.33 -11.92 -2.38
CA ARG A 18 1.07 -11.61 -0.97
C ARG A 18 2.33 -11.09 -0.28
N LEU A 19 2.16 -10.15 0.64
CA LEU A 19 3.22 -9.78 1.58
C LEU A 19 3.16 -10.64 2.84
N TRP A 20 4.31 -11.12 3.28
CA TRP A 20 4.43 -11.94 4.49
C TRP A 20 4.83 -11.09 5.71
N PRO A 21 4.51 -11.51 6.95
CA PRO A 21 4.89 -10.77 8.16
C PRO A 21 6.39 -10.46 8.27
N ALA A 22 7.26 -11.33 7.75
CA ALA A 22 8.71 -11.10 7.72
C ALA A 22 9.13 -9.89 6.85
N GLU A 23 8.24 -9.42 5.98
CA GLU A 23 8.47 -8.31 5.06
C GLU A 23 7.93 -6.97 5.59
N ARG A 24 7.44 -6.94 6.83
CA ARG A 24 6.94 -5.72 7.49
C ARG A 24 7.95 -4.58 7.41
N ASP A 25 9.22 -4.87 7.62
CA ASP A 25 10.25 -3.83 7.64
C ASP A 25 10.51 -3.28 6.22
N LEU A 26 10.40 -4.12 5.18
CA LEU A 26 10.43 -3.69 3.78
C LEU A 26 9.21 -2.83 3.43
N PHE A 27 8.03 -3.21 3.91
CA PHE A 27 6.80 -2.43 3.75
C PHE A 27 6.91 -1.06 4.43
N LYS A 28 7.39 -1.02 5.68
CA LYS A 28 7.64 0.24 6.40
C LYS A 28 8.62 1.14 5.64
N ALA A 29 9.75 0.58 5.19
CA ALA A 29 10.74 1.31 4.43
C ALA A 29 10.15 1.88 3.12
N HIS A 30 9.27 1.14 2.46
CA HIS A 30 8.56 1.63 1.28
C HIS A 30 7.68 2.85 1.61
N LEU A 31 6.90 2.80 2.69
CA LEU A 31 6.04 3.91 3.11
C LEU A 31 6.83 5.18 3.43
N LEU A 32 7.96 5.04 4.15
CA LEU A 32 8.80 6.17 4.52
C LEU A 32 9.49 6.83 3.32
N ARG A 33 9.74 6.08 2.24
CA ARG A 33 10.32 6.61 0.99
C ARG A 33 9.35 7.46 0.16
N LEU A 34 8.06 7.41 0.45
CA LEU A 34 7.05 8.17 -0.28
C LEU A 34 7.15 9.66 0.06
N ASP A 35 6.97 10.52 -0.94
CA ASP A 35 6.80 11.95 -0.74
C ASP A 35 5.43 12.27 -0.14
N GLU A 36 5.28 13.50 0.37
CA GLU A 36 4.07 13.96 1.08
C GLU A 36 2.80 13.89 0.22
N VAL A 37 2.90 14.19 -1.08
CA VAL A 37 1.76 14.16 -2.00
C VAL A 37 1.34 12.72 -2.22
N THR A 38 2.28 11.82 -2.50
CA THR A 38 1.97 10.39 -2.67
C THR A 38 1.39 9.78 -1.39
N ARG A 39 1.86 10.20 -0.21
CA ARG A 39 1.27 9.80 1.08
C ARG A 39 -0.18 10.29 1.18
N ARG A 40 -0.45 11.57 0.86
CA ARG A 40 -1.80 12.14 0.88
C ARG A 40 -2.77 11.35 -0.01
N GLU A 41 -2.37 11.04 -1.23
CA GLU A 41 -3.23 10.32 -2.19
C GLU A 41 -3.56 8.90 -1.71
N ARG A 42 -2.65 8.26 -0.98
CA ARG A 42 -2.86 6.90 -0.45
C ARG A 42 -3.74 6.86 0.79
N PHE A 43 -3.57 7.82 1.69
CA PHE A 43 -4.24 7.83 3.00
C PHE A 43 -5.45 8.78 3.06
N GLY A 44 -5.69 9.58 2.02
CA GLY A 44 -6.73 10.60 1.97
C GLY A 44 -6.50 11.78 2.93
N THR A 45 -5.41 11.76 3.72
CA THR A 45 -5.09 12.78 4.72
C THR A 45 -3.58 12.97 4.91
N ALA A 46 -3.18 13.97 5.70
CA ALA A 46 -1.79 14.26 6.03
C ALA A 46 -1.38 13.21 7.03
N VAL A 47 -0.28 12.54 6.74
CA VAL A 47 0.28 11.52 7.62
C VAL A 47 1.76 11.80 7.80
N ASN A 48 2.24 11.66 9.04
CA ASN A 48 3.63 11.81 9.40
C ASN A 48 4.33 10.44 9.48
N ASP A 49 5.63 10.43 9.74
CA ASP A 49 6.41 9.21 9.83
C ASP A 49 5.92 8.29 10.95
N ASP A 50 5.62 8.83 12.14
CA ASP A 50 5.08 8.06 13.28
C ASP A 50 3.79 7.30 12.92
N PHE A 51 2.88 7.95 12.18
CA PHE A 51 1.68 7.30 11.67
C PHE A 51 2.03 6.13 10.75
N LEU A 52 2.99 6.30 9.83
CA LEU A 52 3.39 5.26 8.89
C LEU A 52 4.08 4.08 9.59
N GLU A 53 4.88 4.34 10.62
CA GLU A 53 5.50 3.28 11.41
C GLU A 53 4.44 2.44 12.14
N ASN A 54 3.49 3.09 12.81
CA ASN A 54 2.40 2.39 13.51
C ASN A 54 1.48 1.65 12.53
N TYR A 55 1.20 2.25 11.37
CA TYR A 55 0.41 1.63 10.31
C TYR A 55 1.08 0.34 9.80
N ALA A 56 2.40 0.37 9.56
CA ALA A 56 3.14 -0.81 9.17
C ALA A 56 3.12 -1.92 10.22
N VAL A 57 3.15 -1.59 11.52
CA VAL A 57 3.06 -2.59 12.60
C VAL A 57 1.68 -3.26 12.65
N THR A 58 0.61 -2.47 12.54
CA THR A 58 -0.77 -2.95 12.69
C THR A 58 -1.28 -3.68 11.45
N THR A 59 -0.78 -3.34 10.26
CA THR A 59 -1.18 -3.94 8.98
C THR A 59 -0.87 -5.44 8.89
N PHE A 60 0.18 -5.92 9.56
CA PHE A 60 0.54 -7.35 9.63
C PHE A 60 0.03 -8.05 10.90
N GLY A 61 -0.82 -7.38 11.69
CA GLY A 61 -1.42 -7.93 12.90
C GLY A 61 -2.52 -8.97 12.62
N VAL A 62 -3.15 -9.48 13.69
CA VAL A 62 -4.23 -10.47 13.58
C VAL A 62 -5.40 -9.88 12.76
N GLY A 63 -5.69 -10.49 11.61
CA GLY A 63 -6.76 -10.04 10.70
C GLY A 63 -6.32 -9.03 9.64
N GLY A 64 -5.04 -8.65 9.61
CA GLY A 64 -4.48 -7.81 8.55
C GLY A 64 -4.45 -8.53 7.21
N LEU A 65 -4.90 -7.86 6.14
CA LEU A 65 -4.79 -8.32 4.76
C LEU A 65 -3.76 -7.46 4.04
N VAL A 66 -2.67 -8.08 3.57
CA VAL A 66 -1.54 -7.44 2.88
C VAL A 66 -1.05 -8.28 1.72
#